data_AF-A0A9P4IT14-F1
#
_entry.id   AF-A0A9P4IT14-F1
#
_cell.length_a   1.000
_cell.length_b   1.000
_cell.length_c   1.000
_cell.angle_alpha   90.00
_cell.angle_beta   90.00
_cell.angle_gamma   90.00
#
_symmetry.space_group_name_H-M   'P 1'
#
loop_
_entity.id
_entity.type
_entity.pdbx_description
1 polymer ?
#
loop_
_entity_poly.entity_id
_entity_poly.type
_entity_poly.pdbx_seq_one_letter_code
_entity_poly.pdbx_strand_id
1 'polypeptide(L)'
;MSDQKQYFYLKVHACTNPEYNGRYLRYTGSGHADIVLTPDHPKFIKFYLEDEKLMASFKDKVFGFCMSVDHDEGGEDHAGTRLYKVEIFENRADIGFSFGPDKEQLLRWRVIVAVQKPTDSQKATSQWKSWACRENPADMYKGYPQLYWTTEDVSEDWSDGIEKLEIIAEYL
;
A
#
# COMPACT_ATOMS: atom_id res chain seq x y z
N MET A 1 -28.66 -7.06 13.18
CA MET A 1 -28.56 -7.38 11.75
C MET A 1 -27.15 -7.87 11.54
N SER A 2 -26.90 -8.95 10.79
CA SER A 2 -25.50 -9.33 10.52
C SER A 2 -24.91 -8.28 9.58
N ASP A 3 -23.92 -7.53 10.04
CA ASP A 3 -23.12 -6.65 9.18
C ASP A 3 -22.36 -7.53 8.19
N GLN A 4 -22.98 -7.79 7.04
CA GLN A 4 -22.37 -8.58 5.99
C GLN A 4 -21.24 -7.73 5.39
N LYS A 5 -20.00 -8.10 5.71
CA LYS A 5 -18.80 -7.47 5.17
C LYS A 5 -18.77 -7.59 3.65
N GLN A 6 -18.63 -6.46 2.96
CA GLN A 6 -18.39 -6.44 1.52
C GLN A 6 -16.89 -6.61 1.28
N TYR A 7 -16.52 -7.68 0.59
CA TYR A 7 -15.13 -8.02 0.30
C TYR A 7 -14.72 -7.58 -1.10
N PHE A 8 -13.46 -7.20 -1.26
CA PHE A 8 -12.86 -6.81 -2.53
C PHE A 8 -11.38 -7.20 -2.59
N TYR A 9 -10.80 -7.12 -3.78
CA TYR A 9 -9.35 -7.20 -4.01
C TYR A 9 -8.80 -5.81 -4.32
N LEU A 10 -7.52 -5.58 -4.05
CA LEU A 10 -6.84 -4.38 -4.52
C LEU A 10 -6.11 -4.71 -5.83
N LYS A 11 -6.31 -3.86 -6.84
CA LYS A 11 -5.60 -3.95 -8.13
C LYS A 11 -4.93 -2.65 -8.49
N VAL A 12 -3.92 -2.76 -9.33
CA VAL A 12 -3.26 -1.61 -9.95
C VAL A 12 -4.09 -1.12 -11.13
N HIS A 13 -4.38 0.17 -11.14
CA HIS A 13 -5.00 0.89 -12.25
C HIS A 13 -4.10 2.05 -12.64
N ALA A 14 -4.04 2.36 -13.94
CA ALA A 14 -3.22 3.43 -14.51
C ALA A 14 -1.75 3.44 -14.04
N CYS A 15 -0.86 2.90 -14.88
CA CYS A 15 0.59 3.01 -14.74
C CYS A 15 1.23 3.11 -16.13
N THR A 16 2.45 3.63 -16.21
CA THR A 16 3.19 3.78 -17.47
C THR A 16 3.72 2.45 -17.98
N ASN A 17 4.12 1.53 -17.10
CA ASN A 17 4.43 0.15 -17.46
C ASN A 17 3.15 -0.71 -17.56
N PRO A 18 2.73 -1.13 -18.78
CA PRO A 18 1.51 -1.92 -18.98
C PRO A 18 1.57 -3.32 -18.36
N GLU A 19 2.77 -3.83 -18.05
CA GLU A 19 2.89 -5.14 -17.42
C GLU A 19 2.27 -5.17 -16.02
N TYR A 20 2.23 -4.03 -15.31
CA TYR A 20 1.66 -3.94 -13.96
C TYR A 20 0.17 -3.62 -13.94
N ASN A 21 -0.38 -3.08 -15.04
CA ASN A 21 -1.77 -2.68 -15.12
C ASN A 21 -2.69 -3.90 -14.94
N GLY A 22 -3.69 -3.79 -14.07
CA GLY A 22 -4.64 -4.86 -13.77
C GLY A 22 -4.05 -6.00 -12.93
N ARG A 23 -2.81 -5.91 -12.44
CA ARG A 23 -2.26 -6.87 -11.49
C ARG A 23 -2.83 -6.68 -10.09
N TYR A 24 -2.80 -7.76 -9.32
CA TYR A 24 -3.29 -7.83 -7.96
C TYR A 24 -2.18 -7.77 -6.92
N LEU A 25 -2.52 -7.19 -5.78
CA LEU A 25 -1.64 -7.16 -4.61
C LEU A 25 -1.72 -8.49 -3.85
N ARG A 26 -0.54 -9.08 -3.60
CA ARG A 26 -0.41 -10.37 -2.92
C ARG A 26 0.69 -10.34 -1.86
N TYR A 27 0.35 -10.76 -0.66
CA TYR A 27 1.27 -11.03 0.45
C TYR A 27 1.93 -12.41 0.30
N THR A 28 3.25 -12.46 0.45
CA THR A 28 4.02 -13.71 0.41
C THR A 28 4.34 -14.19 1.83
N GLY A 29 3.55 -15.10 2.40
CA GLY A 29 3.73 -15.52 3.80
C GLY A 29 4.93 -16.43 4.10
N SER A 30 5.78 -16.76 3.12
CA SER A 30 6.85 -17.75 3.25
C SER A 30 8.21 -17.12 3.60
N GLY A 31 8.29 -16.48 4.77
CA GLY A 31 9.55 -16.01 5.37
C GLY A 31 9.91 -14.54 5.15
N HIS A 32 9.21 -13.83 4.26
CA HIS A 32 9.42 -12.40 3.99
C HIS A 32 8.07 -11.70 3.91
N ALA A 33 7.80 -10.74 4.79
CA ALA A 33 6.51 -10.06 4.93
C ALA A 33 6.27 -9.03 3.81
N ASP A 34 6.18 -9.50 2.57
CA ASP A 34 6.22 -8.64 1.38
C ASP A 34 4.91 -8.65 0.62
N ILE A 35 4.58 -7.50 0.03
CA ILE A 35 3.48 -7.34 -0.92
C ILE A 35 4.06 -7.26 -2.34
N VAL A 36 3.67 -8.21 -3.17
CA VAL A 36 4.09 -8.34 -4.58
C VAL A 36 2.90 -8.18 -5.52
N LEU A 37 3.18 -7.82 -6.78
CA LEU A 37 2.17 -7.78 -7.84
C LEU A 37 2.09 -9.10 -8.61
N THR A 38 0.89 -9.65 -8.75
CA THR A 38 0.65 -10.89 -9.51
C THR A 38 -0.43 -10.72 -10.59
N PRO A 39 -0.31 -11.41 -11.74
CA PRO A 39 -1.33 -11.35 -12.78
C PRO A 39 -2.64 -12.05 -12.38
N ASP A 40 -2.57 -13.08 -11.53
CA ASP A 40 -3.74 -13.84 -11.09
C ASP A 40 -4.39 -13.26 -9.83
N HIS A 41 -5.70 -13.48 -9.69
CA HIS A 41 -6.45 -13.08 -8.50
C HIS A 41 -5.87 -13.76 -7.25
N PRO A 42 -5.71 -13.03 -6.12
CA PRO A 42 -5.09 -13.58 -4.94
C PRO A 42 -6.03 -14.59 -4.27
N LYS A 43 -5.50 -15.78 -3.98
CA LYS A 43 -6.27 -16.86 -3.32
C LYS A 43 -6.63 -16.57 -1.86
N PHE A 44 -5.90 -15.65 -1.21
CA PHE A 44 -5.91 -15.55 0.26
C PHE A 44 -6.14 -14.16 0.83
N ILE A 45 -6.09 -13.10 0.02
CA ILE A 45 -6.14 -11.74 0.53
C ILE A 45 -7.39 -11.10 0.00
N LYS A 46 -8.39 -11.02 0.87
CA LYS A 46 -9.59 -10.23 0.63
C LYS A 46 -9.56 -9.05 1.57
N PHE A 47 -9.79 -7.87 1.01
CA PHE A 47 -9.91 -6.66 1.78
C PHE A 47 -11.36 -6.36 2.08
N TYR A 48 -11.61 -5.69 3.20
CA TYR A 48 -12.90 -5.10 3.53
C TYR A 48 -12.68 -3.81 4.31
N LEU A 49 -13.69 -2.94 4.33
CA LEU A 49 -13.67 -1.74 5.15
C LEU A 49 -14.41 -1.99 6.47
N GLU A 50 -13.80 -1.57 7.59
CA GLU A 50 -14.40 -1.62 8.92
C GLU A 50 -13.93 -0.40 9.70
N ASP A 51 -14.88 0.42 10.17
CA ASP A 51 -14.60 1.69 10.86
C ASP A 51 -13.62 2.60 10.09
N GLU A 52 -13.83 2.72 8.78
CA GLU A 52 -12.96 3.49 7.86
C GLU A 52 -11.54 2.94 7.70
N LYS A 53 -11.26 1.75 8.21
CA LYS A 53 -9.96 1.07 8.10
C LYS A 53 -10.02 0.00 7.02
N LEU A 54 -8.93 -0.10 6.27
CA LEU A 54 -8.73 -1.17 5.31
C LEU A 54 -8.18 -2.41 6.03
N MET A 55 -8.98 -3.48 6.08
CA MET A 55 -8.65 -4.72 6.76
C MET A 55 -8.42 -5.84 5.74
N ALA A 56 -7.37 -6.64 5.91
CA ALA A 56 -7.10 -7.84 5.13
C ALA A 56 -7.50 -9.09 5.91
N SER A 57 -8.27 -9.99 5.29
CA SER A 57 -8.69 -11.25 5.88
C SER A 57 -7.87 -12.42 5.32
N PHE A 58 -7.28 -13.20 6.23
CA PHE A 58 -6.76 -14.53 5.96
C PHE A 58 -7.62 -15.52 6.74
N LYS A 59 -7.75 -16.76 6.24
CA LYS A 59 -8.65 -17.84 6.71
C LYS A 59 -9.22 -17.71 8.14
N ASP A 60 -8.38 -17.49 9.15
CA ASP A 60 -8.77 -17.40 10.57
C ASP A 60 -8.25 -16.14 11.31
N LYS A 61 -7.71 -15.15 10.59
CA LYS A 61 -7.01 -13.98 11.15
C LYS A 61 -7.28 -12.71 10.35
N VAL A 62 -7.40 -11.60 11.06
CA VAL A 62 -7.55 -10.26 10.46
C VAL A 62 -6.23 -9.52 10.60
N PHE A 63 -5.78 -8.93 9.50
CA PHE A 63 -4.54 -8.19 9.40
C PHE A 63 -4.84 -6.75 8.99
N GLY A 64 -4.04 -5.84 9.50
CA GLY A 64 -3.93 -4.48 8.98
C GLY A 64 -2.95 -4.44 7.83
N PHE A 65 -3.20 -3.49 6.94
CA PHE A 65 -2.18 -3.01 6.03
C PHE A 65 -1.58 -1.76 6.67
N CYS A 66 -0.25 -1.70 6.85
CA CYS A 66 0.37 -0.54 7.47
C CYS A 66 1.51 0.00 6.65
N MET A 67 1.77 1.27 6.91
CA MET A 67 3.02 1.86 6.52
C MET A 67 4.12 1.40 7.49
N SER A 68 5.29 0.98 7.02
CA SER A 68 6.51 0.94 7.83
C SER A 68 6.60 2.22 8.65
N VAL A 69 6.25 2.09 9.94
CA VAL A 69 6.04 3.19 10.90
C VAL A 69 7.36 3.70 11.49
N ASP A 70 8.46 2.99 11.23
CA ASP A 70 9.79 3.38 11.67
C ASP A 70 10.42 4.30 10.61
N HIS A 71 9.87 5.51 10.51
CA HIS A 71 10.27 6.56 9.57
C HIS A 71 11.79 6.87 9.61
N ASP A 72 12.42 6.66 10.76
CA ASP A 72 13.84 6.94 10.99
C ASP A 72 14.78 5.82 10.51
N GLU A 73 14.28 4.61 10.23
CA GLU A 73 15.13 3.45 9.86
C GLU A 73 14.67 2.65 8.62
N GLY A 74 13.44 2.82 8.14
CA GLY A 74 12.85 1.95 7.11
C GLY A 74 12.77 2.48 5.68
N GLY A 75 13.05 3.76 5.46
CA GLY A 75 13.01 4.37 4.12
C GLY A 75 14.30 4.15 3.34
N GLU A 76 14.18 3.96 2.03
CA GLU A 76 15.32 3.86 1.12
C GLU A 76 15.35 5.09 0.19
N ASP A 77 16.48 5.78 0.13
CA ASP A 77 16.67 6.86 -0.83
C ASP A 77 17.10 6.31 -2.19
N HIS A 78 16.29 6.57 -3.21
CA HIS A 78 16.57 6.20 -4.60
C HIS A 78 16.47 7.44 -5.49
N ALA A 79 17.60 7.86 -6.04
CA ALA A 79 17.68 9.01 -6.95
C ALA A 79 17.00 10.28 -6.42
N GLY A 80 17.13 10.56 -5.12
CA GLY A 80 16.50 11.71 -4.46
C GLY A 80 15.04 11.51 -4.05
N THR A 81 14.46 10.34 -4.34
CA THR A 81 13.13 9.95 -3.88
C THR A 81 13.24 8.97 -2.71
N ARG A 82 12.66 9.34 -1.57
CA ARG A 82 12.54 8.44 -0.41
C ARG A 82 11.36 7.49 -0.61
N LEU A 83 11.65 6.20 -0.72
CA LEU A 83 10.67 5.13 -0.83
C LEU A 83 10.51 4.40 0.50
N TYR A 84 9.28 4.05 0.85
CA TYR A 84 9.01 3.23 2.04
C TYR A 84 8.21 2.00 1.66
N LYS A 85 8.63 0.86 2.19
CA LYS A 85 8.02 -0.44 1.89
C LYS A 85 6.67 -0.59 2.57
N VAL A 86 5.78 -1.28 1.86
CA VAL A 86 4.42 -1.55 2.31
C VAL A 86 4.29 -2.97 2.84
N GLU A 87 3.66 -3.12 4.00
CA GLU A 87 3.64 -4.37 4.76
C GLU A 87 2.24 -4.69 5.32
N ILE A 88 1.95 -5.98 5.51
CA ILE A 88 0.71 -6.47 6.12
C ILE A 88 1.04 -7.07 7.49
N PHE A 89 0.35 -6.62 8.54
CA PHE A 89 0.60 -7.01 9.93
C PHE A 89 -0.65 -7.49 10.65
N GLU A 90 -0.51 -8.53 11.48
CA GLU A 90 -1.62 -9.15 12.20
C GLU A 90 -2.21 -8.27 13.30
N ASN A 91 -1.42 -7.34 13.87
CA ASN A 91 -1.77 -6.62 15.10
C ASN A 91 -1.73 -5.09 15.00
N ARG A 92 -1.49 -4.54 13.80
CA ARG A 92 -1.35 -3.08 13.62
C ARG A 92 -2.56 -2.40 13.01
N ALA A 93 -3.44 -3.13 12.30
CA ALA A 93 -4.76 -2.64 11.79
C ALA A 93 -4.77 -1.14 11.48
N ASP A 94 -3.82 -0.69 10.65
CA ASP A 94 -3.47 0.72 10.57
C ASP A 94 -4.65 1.53 10.07
N ILE A 95 -4.84 2.66 10.72
CA ILE A 95 -6.05 3.48 10.63
C ILE A 95 -6.00 4.41 9.42
N GLY A 96 -4.89 4.45 8.69
CA GLY A 96 -4.61 5.47 7.69
C GLY A 96 -4.96 5.13 6.24
N PHE A 97 -5.80 4.15 5.90
CA PHE A 97 -6.15 3.90 4.49
C PHE A 97 -7.64 4.07 4.23
N SER A 98 -7.98 4.88 3.22
CA SER A 98 -9.36 5.09 2.78
C SER A 98 -9.44 5.24 1.26
N PHE A 99 -10.55 4.82 0.67
CA PHE A 99 -10.83 5.16 -0.72
C PHE A 99 -11.29 6.61 -0.84
N GLY A 100 -10.82 7.27 -1.90
CA GLY A 100 -11.30 8.59 -2.28
C GLY A 100 -12.80 8.58 -2.62
N PRO A 101 -13.48 9.73 -2.56
CA PRO A 101 -14.88 9.86 -2.95
C PRO A 101 -15.10 9.83 -4.47
N ASP A 102 -14.03 9.65 -5.26
CA ASP A 102 -14.07 9.59 -6.72
C ASP A 102 -14.65 8.27 -7.23
N LYS A 103 -15.18 8.29 -8.47
CA LYS A 103 -15.83 7.12 -9.10
C LYS A 103 -14.91 5.89 -9.22
N GLU A 104 -13.60 6.12 -9.21
CA GLU A 104 -12.57 5.11 -9.39
C GLU A 104 -12.12 4.49 -8.06
N GLN A 105 -12.54 5.06 -6.93
CA GLN A 105 -12.20 4.58 -5.59
C GLN A 105 -10.70 4.34 -5.45
N LEU A 106 -9.92 5.42 -5.62
CA LEU A 106 -8.48 5.35 -5.48
C LEU A 106 -8.09 5.17 -4.01
N LEU A 107 -7.24 4.21 -3.70
CA LEU A 107 -6.73 3.96 -2.35
C LEU A 107 -5.76 5.08 -1.96
N ARG A 108 -6.09 5.80 -0.90
CA ARG A 108 -5.32 6.93 -0.39
C ARG A 108 -4.92 6.69 1.05
N TRP A 109 -3.78 7.25 1.45
CA TRP A 109 -3.46 7.37 2.86
C TRP A 109 -4.27 8.52 3.48
N ARG A 110 -5.10 8.21 4.46
CA ARG A 110 -5.74 9.17 5.35
C ARG A 110 -4.81 9.43 6.52
N VAL A 111 -4.32 10.66 6.62
CA VAL A 111 -3.61 11.12 7.82
C VAL A 111 -4.61 11.14 8.98
N ILE A 112 -4.66 10.08 9.79
CA ILE A 112 -5.44 10.09 11.03
C ILE A 112 -4.56 10.65 12.14
N VAL A 113 -4.71 11.95 12.38
CA VAL A 113 -4.23 12.60 13.60
C VAL A 113 -5.18 12.20 14.73
N ALA A 114 -4.96 11.04 15.33
CA ALA A 114 -5.56 10.65 16.61
C ALA A 114 -4.41 10.02 17.40
N VAL A 115 -3.83 10.61 18.45
CA VAL A 115 -4.45 11.15 19.66
C VAL A 115 -3.45 12.12 20.32
N GLN A 116 -3.56 13.43 20.07
CA GLN A 116 -3.18 14.56 20.94
C GLN A 116 -3.21 15.83 20.08
N LYS A 117 -3.69 16.93 20.66
CA LYS A 117 -3.69 18.24 19.98
C LYS A 117 -2.30 18.47 19.39
N PRO A 118 -2.16 18.66 18.07
CA PRO A 118 -0.86 18.92 17.49
C PRO A 118 -0.31 20.20 18.13
N THR A 119 0.83 20.10 18.80
CA THR A 119 1.67 21.28 18.98
C THR A 119 2.10 21.75 17.59
N ASP A 120 2.34 23.05 17.39
CA ASP A 120 2.76 23.56 16.08
C ASP A 120 4.05 22.89 15.53
N SER A 121 4.80 22.19 16.38
CA SER A 121 5.95 21.34 16.07
C SER A 121 5.63 19.89 15.64
N GLN A 122 4.38 19.43 15.75
CA GLN A 122 3.91 18.10 15.36
C GLN A 122 3.08 18.13 14.06
N LYS A 123 3.10 19.24 13.31
CA LYS A 123 2.63 19.32 11.92
C LYS A 123 3.49 18.50 10.93
N ALA A 124 4.20 17.49 11.45
CA ALA A 124 5.14 16.66 10.73
C ALA A 124 4.40 15.71 9.76
N THR A 125 4.22 16.21 8.55
CA THR A 125 4.97 15.73 7.37
C THR A 125 4.84 14.26 6.98
N SER A 126 3.77 13.56 7.35
CA SER A 126 3.37 12.36 6.59
C SER A 126 2.62 12.78 5.33
N GLN A 127 3.34 13.42 4.41
CA GLN A 127 2.84 13.90 3.13
C GLN A 127 2.99 12.80 2.08
N TRP A 128 2.14 11.78 2.20
CA TRP A 128 2.00 10.75 1.17
C TRP A 128 1.59 11.40 -0.17
N LYS A 129 2.31 11.06 -1.24
CA LYS A 129 2.05 11.60 -2.58
C LYS A 129 1.47 10.56 -3.53
N SER A 130 2.03 9.34 -3.54
CA SER A 130 1.64 8.29 -4.48
C SER A 130 2.13 6.90 -4.10
N TRP A 131 1.61 5.90 -4.79
CA TRP A 131 2.14 4.54 -4.79
C TRP A 131 3.23 4.41 -5.86
N ALA A 132 4.23 3.61 -5.55
CA ALA A 132 5.28 3.25 -6.48
C ALA A 132 5.50 1.74 -6.48
N CYS A 133 5.99 1.23 -7.58
CA CYS A 133 6.39 -0.15 -7.72
C CYS A 133 7.77 -0.23 -8.34
N ARG A 134 8.58 -1.15 -7.83
CA ARG A 134 9.91 -1.38 -8.36
C ARG A 134 10.30 -2.83 -8.20
N GLU A 135 11.18 -3.27 -9.07
CA GLU A 135 11.84 -4.55 -8.92
C GLU A 135 12.82 -4.50 -7.74
N ASN A 136 12.88 -5.60 -6.99
CA ASN A 136 13.81 -5.73 -5.88
C ASN A 136 15.24 -5.93 -6.43
N PRO A 137 16.25 -5.18 -5.97
CA PRO A 137 17.60 -5.25 -6.53
C PRO A 137 18.35 -6.56 -6.22
N ALA A 138 17.91 -7.34 -5.23
CA ALA A 138 18.56 -8.59 -4.88
C ALA A 138 18.19 -9.73 -5.85
N ASP A 139 19.18 -10.50 -6.29
CA ASP A 139 19.03 -11.62 -7.25
C ASP A 139 17.94 -12.62 -6.88
N MET A 140 17.67 -12.80 -5.58
CA MET A 140 16.64 -13.72 -5.07
C MET A 140 15.21 -13.28 -5.39
N TYR A 141 14.98 -11.99 -5.66
CA TYR A 141 13.65 -11.38 -5.86
C TYR A 141 13.53 -10.64 -7.19
N LYS A 142 14.54 -10.80 -8.06
CA LYS A 142 14.49 -10.35 -9.45
C LYS A 142 13.27 -10.97 -10.14
N GLY A 143 12.48 -10.14 -10.80
CA GLY A 143 11.21 -10.48 -11.44
C GLY A 143 9.97 -10.33 -10.55
N TYR A 144 10.13 -9.97 -9.27
CA TYR A 144 9.00 -9.80 -8.33
C TYR A 144 8.94 -8.36 -7.83
N PRO A 145 8.20 -7.49 -8.54
CA PRO A 145 8.13 -6.09 -8.17
C PRO A 145 7.31 -5.92 -6.89
N GLN A 146 7.81 -5.08 -5.97
CA GLN A 146 7.24 -4.81 -4.66
C GLN A 146 6.54 -3.46 -4.63
N LEU A 147 5.55 -3.32 -3.75
CA LEU A 147 4.83 -2.08 -3.54
C LEU A 147 5.53 -1.19 -2.51
N TYR A 148 5.67 0.09 -2.86
CA TYR A 148 6.20 1.16 -2.04
C TYR A 148 5.23 2.35 -2.06
N TRP A 149 5.34 3.27 -1.09
CA TRP A 149 4.81 4.63 -1.26
C TRP A 149 5.93 5.68 -1.27
N THR A 150 5.57 6.87 -1.71
CA THR A 150 6.47 8.02 -1.82
C THR A 150 5.94 9.24 -1.05
N THR A 151 6.86 10.05 -0.52
CA THR A 151 6.56 11.31 0.19
C THR A 151 6.67 12.52 -0.75
N GLU A 152 6.28 13.73 -0.32
CA GLU A 152 6.16 14.93 -1.17
C GLU A 152 7.42 15.36 -1.95
N ASP A 153 8.62 14.89 -1.56
CA ASP A 153 9.91 15.21 -2.20
C ASP A 153 10.14 14.57 -3.59
N VAL A 154 9.14 13.92 -4.20
CA VAL A 154 9.32 13.28 -5.53
C VAL A 154 9.36 14.32 -6.66
N SER A 155 10.40 14.27 -7.49
CA SER A 155 10.44 14.84 -8.84
C SER A 155 9.39 14.21 -9.77
N GLU A 156 8.94 14.92 -10.80
CA GLU A 156 8.02 14.32 -11.80
C GLU A 156 8.73 13.25 -12.66
N ASP A 157 10.07 13.30 -12.71
CA ASP A 157 10.91 12.33 -13.38
C ASP A 157 11.26 11.18 -12.44
N TRP A 158 10.65 10.01 -12.68
CA TRP A 158 10.97 8.77 -11.98
C TRP A 158 12.18 8.10 -12.65
N SER A 159 13.10 7.55 -11.85
CA SER A 159 14.20 6.77 -12.40
C SER A 159 13.73 5.48 -13.04
N ASP A 160 14.51 4.96 -13.99
CA ASP A 160 14.31 3.64 -14.58
C ASP A 160 14.06 2.57 -13.50
N GLY A 161 13.02 1.77 -13.72
CA GLY A 161 12.64 0.68 -12.83
C GLY A 161 11.75 1.06 -11.64
N ILE A 162 11.40 2.36 -11.47
CA ILE A 162 10.34 2.79 -10.55
C ILE A 162 9.13 3.23 -11.35
N GLU A 163 7.98 2.65 -11.03
CA GLU A 163 6.71 2.90 -11.69
C GLU A 163 5.72 3.53 -10.72
N LYS A 164 5.11 4.67 -11.09
CA LYS A 164 4.02 5.26 -10.30
C LYS A 164 2.74 4.48 -10.54
N LEU A 165 2.02 4.15 -9.46
CA LEU A 165 0.78 3.38 -9.51
C LEU A 165 -0.41 4.14 -8.93
N GLU A 166 -1.60 3.81 -9.43
CA GLU A 166 -2.86 3.99 -8.71
C GLU A 166 -3.40 2.63 -8.29
N ILE A 167 -4.03 2.56 -7.11
CA ILE A 167 -4.57 1.31 -6.56
C ILE A 167 -6.06 1.48 -6.36
N ILE A 168 -6.85 0.53 -6.84
CA ILE A 168 -8.32 0.57 -6.77
C ILE A 168 -8.90 -0.74 -6.22
N ALA A 169 -10.13 -0.66 -5.71
CA ALA A 169 -10.89 -1.83 -5.29
C ALA A 169 -11.53 -2.57 -6.49
N GLU A 170 -11.52 -3.90 -6.41
CA GLU A 170 -12.29 -4.80 -7.26
C GLU A 170 -13.23 -5.65 -6.39
N TYR A 171 -14.52 -5.30 -6.42
CA TYR A 171 -15.55 -5.93 -5.59
C TYR A 171 -15.94 -7.33 -6.06
N LEU A 172 -16.19 -8.23 -5.11
CA LEU A 172 -16.58 -9.63 -5.32
C LEU A 172 -18.09 -9.87 -5.28
#